data_AF-A0A146KGQ4-F1
#
_entry.id   AF-A0A146KGQ4-F1
#
_cell.length_a   1.000
_cell.length_b   1.000
_cell.length_c   1.000
_cell.angle_alpha   90.00
_cell.angle_beta   90.00
_cell.angle_gamma   90.00
#
_symmetry.space_group_name_H-M   'P 1'
#
loop_
_entity.id
_entity.type
_entity.pdbx_description
1 polymer ?
#
loop_
_entity_poly.entity_id
_entity_poly.type
_entity_poly.pdbx_seq_one_letter_code
_entity_poly.pdbx_strand_id
1 'polypeptide(L)'
;INSFEFSTVFYMVVDVNEDTTLKQIQEQINQKIQQDNKYRPVRSKIALFDRMRIYCYPHQQKDMNLTFNDKQGEDLIIAEQTIKELKWFDEAEISYYNFAQYQQWKK
;
A
#
# COMPACT_ATOMS: atom_id res chain seq x y z
N ILE A 1 22.98 -6.63 0.29
CA ILE A 1 21.53 -6.86 0.11
C ILE A 1 20.85 -5.86 1.02
N ASN A 2 20.41 -4.72 0.49
CA ASN A 2 19.58 -3.79 1.24
C ASN A 2 18.18 -4.42 1.29
N SER A 3 17.84 -5.07 2.40
CA SER A 3 16.48 -5.54 2.63
C SER A 3 15.64 -4.35 3.05
N PHE A 4 14.50 -4.14 2.41
CA PHE A 4 13.48 -3.25 2.97
C PHE A 4 13.18 -3.74 4.39
N GLU A 5 13.17 -2.84 5.38
CA GLU A 5 13.21 -3.17 6.82
C GLU A 5 12.05 -4.10 7.26
N PHE A 6 11.04 -4.23 6.40
CA PHE A 6 9.97 -5.22 6.50
C PHE A 6 10.08 -6.19 5.33
N SER A 7 10.93 -7.22 5.46
CA SER A 7 10.95 -8.33 4.50
C SER A 7 9.66 -9.17 4.54
N THR A 8 8.74 -8.84 5.44
CA THR A 8 7.42 -9.46 5.55
C THR A 8 6.40 -8.61 4.81
N VAL A 9 6.02 -9.07 3.62
CA VAL A 9 4.89 -8.54 2.85
C VAL A 9 3.62 -9.24 3.31
N PHE A 10 2.58 -8.46 3.57
CA PHE A 10 1.25 -8.97 3.90
C PHE A 10 0.26 -8.54 2.83
N TYR A 11 -0.59 -9.46 2.40
CA TYR A 11 -1.68 -9.18 1.48
C TYR A 11 -3.00 -9.00 2.23
N MET A 12 -3.81 -8.06 1.76
CA MET A 12 -5.12 -7.75 2.31
C MET A 12 -6.05 -7.33 1.18
N VAL A 13 -7.23 -7.95 1.13
CA VAL A 13 -8.34 -7.45 0.32
C VAL A 13 -9.10 -6.40 1.12
N VAL A 14 -9.38 -5.28 0.48
CA VAL A 14 -10.14 -4.13 0.99
C VAL A 14 -11.29 -3.88 0.02
N ASP A 15 -12.50 -3.83 0.54
CA ASP A 15 -13.70 -3.54 -0.25
C ASP A 15 -13.90 -2.02 -0.31
N VAL A 16 -13.96 -1.50 -1.53
CA VAL A 16 -14.00 -0.06 -1.80
C VAL A 16 -15.00 0.22 -2.92
N ASN A 17 -15.44 1.47 -3.04
CA ASN A 17 -16.23 1.96 -4.16
C ASN A 17 -15.59 3.23 -4.74
N GLU A 18 -16.10 3.71 -5.87
CA GLU A 18 -15.57 4.88 -6.58
C GLU A 18 -15.41 6.14 -5.70
N ASP A 19 -16.30 6.31 -4.71
CA ASP A 19 -16.34 7.46 -3.81
C ASP A 19 -15.46 7.27 -2.55
N THR A 20 -14.84 6.10 -2.39
CA THR A 20 -13.98 5.81 -1.25
C THR A 20 -12.69 6.60 -1.36
N THR A 21 -12.31 7.32 -0.30
CA THR A 21 -11.07 8.11 -0.27
C THR A 21 -9.87 7.29 0.17
N LEU A 22 -8.65 7.69 -0.21
CA LEU A 22 -7.42 7.03 0.26
C LEU A 22 -7.33 6.99 1.79
N LYS A 23 -7.81 8.04 2.47
CA LYS A 23 -7.87 8.08 3.92
C LYS A 23 -8.83 7.03 4.49
N GLN A 24 -10.01 6.86 3.90
CA GLN A 24 -10.92 5.79 4.30
C GLN A 24 -10.29 4.40 4.10
N ILE A 25 -9.59 4.19 2.98
CA ILE A 25 -8.84 2.95 2.73
C ILE A 25 -7.78 2.72 3.81
N GLN A 26 -7.01 3.77 4.15
CA GLN A 26 -6.02 3.71 5.22
C GLN A 26 -6.66 3.32 6.56
N GLU A 27 -7.76 3.96 6.93
CA GLU A 27 -8.50 3.69 8.17
C GLU A 27 -8.97 2.23 8.21
N GLN A 28 -9.54 1.71 7.12
CA GLN A 28 -9.96 0.31 7.02
C GLN A 28 -8.79 -0.66 7.18
N ILE A 29 -7.68 -0.43 6.48
CA ILE A 29 -6.48 -1.27 6.56
C ILE A 29 -5.93 -1.26 8.00
N ASN A 30 -5.82 -0.07 8.60
CA ASN A 30 -5.28 0.10 9.95
C ASN A 30 -6.16 -0.61 10.99
N GLN A 31 -7.49 -0.48 10.89
CA GLN A 31 -8.42 -1.20 11.76
C GLN A 31 -8.24 -2.72 11.64
N LYS A 32 -8.14 -3.24 10.41
CA LYS A 32 -7.97 -4.68 10.16
C LYS A 32 -6.63 -5.20 10.68
N ILE A 33 -5.55 -4.42 10.59
CA ILE A 33 -4.24 -4.75 11.19
C ILE A 33 -4.30 -4.79 12.72
N GLN A 34 -5.06 -3.87 13.34
CA GLN A 34 -5.22 -3.84 14.79
C GLN A 34 -6.07 -5.00 15.31
N GLN A 35 -7.04 -5.49 14.54
CA GLN A 35 -7.95 -6.55 14.96
C GLN A 35 -7.40 -7.96 14.71
N ASP A 36 -6.77 -8.21 13.56
CA ASP A 36 -6.33 -9.55 13.17
C ASP A 36 -4.90 -9.84 13.67
N ASN A 37 -4.74 -10.95 14.39
CA ASN A 37 -3.45 -11.37 14.97
C ASN A 37 -2.41 -11.73 13.91
N LYS A 38 -2.81 -12.06 12.67
CA LYS A 38 -1.86 -12.35 11.59
C LYS A 38 -0.99 -11.15 11.24
N TYR A 39 -1.46 -9.93 11.51
CA TYR A 39 -0.71 -8.68 11.27
C TYR A 39 0.03 -8.17 12.52
N ARG A 40 0.09 -8.96 13.60
CA ARG A 40 0.83 -8.60 14.83
C ARG A 40 2.27 -8.10 14.56
N PRO A 41 3.05 -8.66 13.60
CA PRO A 41 4.41 -8.16 13.32
C PRO A 41 4.48 -6.72 12.82
N VAL A 42 3.43 -6.21 12.17
CA VAL A 42 3.39 -4.87 11.57
C VAL A 42 2.56 -3.87 12.39
N ARG A 43 1.78 -4.34 13.36
CA ARG A 43 0.83 -3.53 14.14
C ARG A 43 1.44 -2.30 14.82
N SER A 44 2.67 -2.40 15.33
CA SER A 44 3.38 -1.26 15.94
C SER A 44 3.96 -0.26 14.93
N LYS A 45 4.01 -0.65 13.64
CA LYS A 45 4.67 0.11 12.58
C LYS A 45 3.70 0.82 11.64
N ILE A 46 2.41 0.45 11.66
CA ILE A 46 1.40 1.07 10.78
C ILE A 46 1.27 2.58 10.96
N ALA A 47 1.55 3.10 12.16
CA ALA A 47 1.54 4.53 12.44
C ALA A 47 2.61 5.30 11.65
N LEU A 48 3.61 4.59 11.13
CA LEU A 48 4.67 5.14 10.29
C LEU A 48 4.31 5.10 8.80
N PHE A 49 3.23 4.43 8.39
CA PHE A 49 2.91 4.25 6.97
C PHE A 49 2.13 5.46 6.45
N ASP A 50 2.66 6.11 5.41
CA ASP A 50 2.26 7.46 4.97
C ASP A 50 2.09 7.60 3.45
N ARG A 51 2.32 6.51 2.70
CA ARG A 51 2.19 6.48 1.24
C ARG A 51 1.47 5.24 0.76
N MET A 52 0.64 5.42 -0.27
CA MET A 52 0.11 4.37 -1.11
C MET A 52 0.62 4.52 -2.54
N ARG A 53 0.89 3.41 -3.21
CA ARG A 53 1.38 3.39 -4.59
C ARG A 53 0.75 2.22 -5.33
N ILE A 54 0.32 2.43 -6.58
CA ILE A 54 -0.05 1.31 -7.46
C ILE A 54 1.17 0.42 -7.68
N TYR A 55 1.05 -0.83 -7.26
CA TYR A 55 2.02 -1.88 -7.52
C TYR A 55 1.77 -2.51 -8.89
N CYS A 56 0.50 -2.84 -9.17
CA CYS A 56 0.11 -3.48 -10.42
C CYS A 56 -1.34 -3.17 -10.74
N TYR A 57 -1.62 -2.80 -11.99
CA TYR A 57 -3.00 -2.79 -12.50
C TYR A 57 -3.44 -4.20 -12.91
N PRO A 58 -4.76 -4.46 -12.98
CA PRO A 58 -5.28 -5.74 -13.45
C PRO A 58 -4.72 -6.12 -14.82
N HIS A 59 -4.48 -7.42 -15.01
CA HIS A 59 -3.97 -8.00 -16.26
C HIS A 59 -2.60 -7.49 -16.73
N GLN A 60 -1.88 -6.72 -15.92
CA GLN A 60 -0.49 -6.34 -16.19
C GLN A 60 0.48 -7.40 -15.65
N GLN A 61 1.65 -7.49 -16.29
CA GLN A 61 2.72 -8.35 -15.79
C GLN A 61 3.31 -7.74 -14.51
N LYS A 62 3.36 -8.56 -13.45
CA LYS A 62 4.02 -8.18 -12.19
C LYS A 62 5.54 -8.15 -12.36
N ASP A 63 6.18 -7.20 -11.70
CA ASP A 63 7.64 -7.17 -11.63
C ASP A 63 8.15 -8.28 -10.69
N MET A 64 9.42 -8.67 -10.85
CA MET A 64 10.06 -9.67 -9.98
C MET A 64 10.21 -9.16 -8.54
N ASN A 65 10.20 -7.84 -8.35
CA ASN A 65 10.12 -7.24 -7.03
C ASN A 65 8.67 -7.27 -6.53
N LEU A 66 8.40 -8.08 -5.50
CA LEU A 66 7.06 -8.27 -4.93
C LEU A 66 6.59 -7.11 -4.04
N THR A 67 7.47 -6.15 -3.73
CA THR A 67 7.18 -5.10 -2.74
C THR A 67 6.91 -3.75 -3.40
N PHE A 68 7.70 -3.43 -4.43
CA PHE A 68 7.65 -2.15 -5.13
C PHE A 68 7.83 -2.33 -6.63
N ASN A 69 6.94 -1.69 -7.40
CA ASN A 69 7.06 -1.57 -8.84
C ASN A 69 7.38 -0.10 -9.20
N ASP A 70 8.65 0.14 -9.49
CA ASP A 70 9.15 1.49 -9.80
C ASP A 70 8.61 2.03 -11.15
N LYS A 71 7.99 1.18 -11.98
CA LYS A 71 7.56 1.51 -13.35
C LYS A 71 6.09 1.90 -13.49
N GLN A 72 5.22 1.52 -12.53
CA GLN A 72 3.76 1.58 -12.73
C GLN A 72 3.01 2.57 -11.84
N GLY A 73 3.62 3.13 -10.80
CA GLY A 73 2.91 3.94 -9.80
C GLY A 73 3.61 5.26 -9.44
N GLU A 74 2.81 6.22 -9.00
CA GLU A 74 3.27 7.40 -8.26
C GLU A 74 3.08 7.17 -6.76
N ASP A 75 3.97 7.73 -5.94
CA ASP A 75 3.86 7.67 -4.49
C ASP A 75 2.82 8.69 -4.00
N LEU A 76 1.60 8.22 -3.72
CA LEU A 76 0.50 9.08 -3.30
C LEU A 76 0.52 9.33 -1.79
N ILE A 77 0.42 10.61 -1.42
CA ILE A 77 0.15 11.03 -0.04
C ILE A 77 -1.26 10.59 0.33
N ILE A 78 -1.44 10.01 1.52
CA ILE A 78 -2.79 9.73 2.00
C ILE A 78 -3.57 11.04 2.17
N ALA A 79 -4.63 11.17 1.39
CA ALA A 79 -5.45 12.39 1.29
C ALA A 79 -6.93 12.04 1.11
N GLU A 80 -7.78 13.05 0.96
CA GLU A 80 -9.22 12.91 0.72
C GLU A 80 -9.58 12.64 -0.75
N GLN A 81 -8.58 12.35 -1.60
CA GLN A 81 -8.83 11.97 -2.99
C GLN A 81 -9.54 10.61 -3.06
N THR A 82 -10.56 10.54 -3.90
CA THR A 82 -11.36 9.35 -4.17
C THR A 82 -10.70 8.43 -5.18
N ILE A 83 -11.06 7.14 -5.16
CA ILE A 83 -10.63 6.15 -6.16
C ILE A 83 -10.92 6.62 -7.59
N LYS A 84 -12.09 7.24 -7.79
CA LYS A 84 -12.51 7.78 -9.08
C LYS A 84 -11.59 8.89 -9.58
N GLU A 85 -11.21 9.83 -8.72
CA GLU A 85 -10.28 10.92 -9.05
C GLU A 85 -8.89 10.39 -9.40
N LEU A 86 -8.46 9.33 -8.70
CA LEU A 86 -7.17 8.67 -8.93
C LEU A 86 -7.18 7.74 -10.15
N LYS A 87 -8.35 7.47 -10.73
CA LYS A 87 -8.55 6.52 -11.84
C LYS A 87 -7.99 5.14 -11.51
N TRP A 88 -8.11 4.73 -10.24
CA TRP A 88 -7.76 3.38 -9.83
C TRP A 88 -8.90 2.45 -10.21
N PHE A 89 -8.53 1.27 -10.72
CA PHE A 89 -9.48 0.27 -11.19
C PHE A 89 -9.64 -0.84 -10.16
N ASP A 90 -10.78 -1.53 -10.22
CA ASP A 90 -10.99 -2.75 -9.43
C ASP A 90 -9.85 -3.74 -9.63
N GLU A 91 -9.57 -4.54 -8.60
CA GLU A 91 -8.47 -5.52 -8.56
C GLU A 91 -7.05 -4.95 -8.69
N ALA A 92 -6.88 -3.63 -8.65
CA ALA A 92 -5.55 -3.03 -8.57
C ALA A 92 -4.83 -3.41 -7.26
N GLU A 93 -3.55 -3.75 -7.38
CA GLU A 93 -2.70 -4.02 -6.23
C GLU A 93 -1.99 -2.74 -5.79
N ILE A 94 -2.07 -2.43 -4.50
CA ILE A 94 -1.56 -1.21 -3.90
C ILE A 94 -0.56 -1.56 -2.79
N SER A 95 0.62 -0.95 -2.83
CA SER A 95 1.57 -1.00 -1.72
C SER A 95 1.25 0.12 -0.73
N TYR A 96 1.15 -0.19 0.56
CA TYR A 96 1.00 0.77 1.66
C TYR A 96 2.22 0.66 2.60
N TYR A 97 2.99 1.75 2.77
CA TYR A 97 4.34 1.70 3.34
C TYR A 97 4.80 3.05 3.92
N ASN A 98 5.96 3.04 4.59
CA ASN A 98 6.66 4.24 5.04
C ASN A 98 7.62 4.77 3.96
N PHE A 99 7.41 6.00 3.52
CA PHE A 99 8.19 6.60 2.44
C PHE A 99 9.66 6.83 2.80
N ALA A 100 9.93 7.25 4.05
CA ALA A 100 11.29 7.55 4.49
C ALA A 100 12.19 6.28 4.46
N GLN A 101 11.67 5.15 4.90
CA GLN A 101 12.34 3.85 4.82
C GLN A 101 12.50 3.37 3.38
N TYR A 102 11.51 3.62 2.51
CA TYR A 102 11.63 3.32 1.08
C TYR A 102 12.76 4.13 0.44
N GLN A 103 12.85 5.42 0.74
CA GLN A 103 13.94 6.29 0.26
C GLN A 103 15.31 5.88 0.80
N GLN A 104 15.39 5.34 2.02
CA GLN A 104 16.64 4.77 2.56
C GLN A 104 17.02 3.47 1.87
N TRP A 105 16.05 2.59 1.60
CA TRP A 105 16.27 1.32 0.91
C TRP A 105 16.69 1.49 -0.55
N LYS A 106 16.14 2.50 -1.24
CA LYS A 106 16.42 2.80 -2.65
C LYS A 106 17.84 3.34 -2.89
N LYS A 107 18.48 3.91 -1.88
CA LYS A 107 19.87 4.37 -1.93
C LYS A 107 20.85 3.20 -1.91
#